data_AF-A0A4Y2U3G4-F1
#
_entry.id   AF-A0A4Y2U3G4-F1
#
_cell.length_a   1.000
_cell.length_b   1.000
_cell.length_c   1.000
_cell.angle_alpha   90.00
_cell.angle_beta   90.00
_cell.angle_gamma   90.00
#
_symmetry.space_group_name_H-M   'P 1'
#
loop_
_entity.id
_entity.type
_entity.pdbx_description
1 polymer ?
#
loop_
_entity_poly.entity_id
_entity_poly.type
_entity_poly.pdbx_seq_one_letter_code
_entity_poly.pdbx_strand_id
1 'polypeptide(L)'
;MDGPNVNLKVLEMMMEELKNDLKTSLLNVGTCGLHVTHSAFRGGCSAFPEVEKAASAVYWLFKDSPARREDFASLNPDVKFPHRFCKHIWVENENVLVRLLKILPDIKSYTKEIGKKPSSGNQQIIWKIARHIKYELFSARCNFVLSVVKDIELFLKKTLSNR
;
A
#
# COMPACT_ATOMS: atom_id res chain seq x y z
N MET A 1 -3.91 14.61 11.42
CA MET A 1 -3.83 15.16 10.05
C MET A 1 -5.10 14.73 9.36
N ASP A 2 -5.85 15.71 8.90
CA ASP A 2 -7.30 15.65 8.77
C ASP A 2 -7.75 15.19 7.37
N GLY A 3 -8.65 14.21 7.32
CA GLY A 3 -9.14 13.58 6.10
C GLY A 3 -10.11 14.46 5.29
N PRO A 4 -10.57 14.01 4.11
CA PRO A 4 -11.41 14.81 3.20
C PRO A 4 -12.79 15.20 3.77
N ASN A 5 -13.24 14.58 4.87
CA ASN A 5 -14.55 14.82 5.49
C ASN A 5 -14.48 15.71 6.74
N VAL A 6 -13.44 16.52 6.89
CA VAL A 6 -13.38 17.46 8.01
C VAL A 6 -14.44 18.53 7.83
N ASN A 7 -15.30 18.66 8.85
CA ASN A 7 -16.33 19.68 8.87
C ASN A 7 -15.68 21.04 9.15
N LEU A 8 -15.29 21.73 8.08
CA LEU A 8 -14.68 23.05 8.14
C LEU A 8 -15.59 24.06 8.86
N LYS A 9 -16.91 23.83 8.92
CA LYS A 9 -17.84 24.69 9.64
C LYS A 9 -17.53 24.73 11.14
N VAL A 10 -17.11 23.61 11.72
CA VAL A 10 -16.72 23.56 13.15
C VAL A 10 -15.48 24.41 13.39
N LEU A 11 -14.48 24.31 12.51
CA LEU A 11 -13.27 25.14 12.60
C LEU A 11 -13.60 26.63 12.46
N GLU A 12 -14.46 26.99 11.49
CA GLU A 12 -14.93 28.37 11.31
C GLU A 12 -15.61 28.91 12.57
N MET A 13 -16.55 28.16 13.15
CA MET A 13 -17.26 28.55 14.37
C MET A 13 -16.29 28.74 15.54
N MET A 14 -15.32 27.84 15.71
CA MET A 14 -14.32 27.94 16.77
C MET A 14 -13.40 29.15 16.59
N MET A 15 -13.03 29.48 15.34
CA MET A 15 -12.23 30.66 15.02
C MET A 15 -13.00 31.97 15.27
N GLU A 16 -14.32 31.96 15.07
CA GLU A 16 -15.21 33.09 15.34
C GLU A 16 -15.35 33.35 16.85
N GLU A 17 -15.55 32.30 17.65
CA GLU A 17 -15.56 32.39 19.12
C GLU A 17 -14.21 32.90 19.67
N LEU A 18 -13.08 32.35 19.21
CA LEU A 18 -11.75 32.81 19.63
C LEU A 18 -11.48 34.28 19.32
N LYS A 19 -11.99 34.78 18.18
CA LYS A 19 -11.92 36.20 17.83
C LYS A 19 -12.75 37.05 18.75
N ASN A 20 -13.96 36.59 19.11
CA ASN A 20 -14.88 37.35 19.94
C ASN A 20 -14.42 37.41 21.40
N ASP A 21 -13.95 36.29 21.95
CA ASP A 21 -13.66 36.18 23.39
C ASP A 21 -12.23 36.57 23.75
N LEU A 22 -11.27 36.20 22.90
CA LEU A 22 -9.83 36.34 23.19
C LEU A 22 -9.12 37.32 22.27
N LYS A 23 -9.84 37.92 21.30
CA LYS A 23 -9.27 38.78 20.25
C LYS A 23 -8.07 38.16 19.53
N THR A 24 -8.06 36.84 19.41
CA THR A 24 -7.00 36.07 18.76
C THR A 24 -7.55 35.24 17.62
N SER A 25 -6.68 34.68 16.79
CA SER A 25 -7.07 33.79 15.69
C SER A 25 -6.07 32.66 15.53
N LEU A 26 -6.56 31.46 15.25
CA LEU A 26 -5.71 30.34 14.84
C LEU A 26 -5.21 30.55 13.41
N LEU A 27 -3.98 30.12 13.16
CA LEU A 27 -3.47 30.02 11.79
C LEU A 27 -4.20 28.86 11.08
N ASN A 28 -5.08 29.19 10.15
CA ASN A 28 -5.72 28.17 9.31
C ASN A 28 -4.74 27.69 8.23
N VAL A 29 -4.18 26.50 8.44
CA VAL A 29 -3.28 25.84 7.48
C VAL A 29 -4.01 25.06 6.37
N GLY A 30 -5.35 25.12 6.36
CA GLY A 30 -6.22 24.42 5.41
C GLY A 30 -6.29 22.91 5.64
N THR A 31 -6.97 22.22 4.73
CA THR A 31 -6.94 20.74 4.69
C THR A 31 -5.66 20.26 4.00
N CYS A 32 -5.19 19.07 4.39
CA CYS A 32 -3.98 18.51 3.81
C CYS A 32 -4.25 17.98 2.39
N GLY A 33 -3.77 18.67 1.36
CA GLY A 33 -3.89 18.24 -0.05
C GLY A 33 -3.28 16.85 -0.33
N LEU A 34 -2.38 16.39 0.54
CA LEU A 34 -1.84 15.03 0.51
C LEU A 34 -2.96 13.98 0.70
N HIS A 35 -3.94 14.21 1.57
CA HIS A 35 -5.06 13.28 1.75
C HIS A 35 -5.96 13.18 0.52
N VAL A 36 -6.21 14.31 -0.14
CA VAL A 36 -6.99 14.34 -1.40
C VAL A 36 -6.26 13.52 -2.45
N THR A 37 -4.95 13.73 -2.59
CA THR A 37 -4.10 13.00 -3.53
C THR A 37 -4.08 11.50 -3.23
N HIS A 38 -3.86 11.11 -1.97
CA HIS A 38 -3.91 9.69 -1.56
C HIS A 38 -5.27 9.06 -1.81
N SER A 39 -6.36 9.76 -1.50
CA SER A 39 -7.72 9.24 -1.64
C SER A 39 -8.09 9.06 -3.12
N ALA A 40 -7.78 10.05 -3.97
CA ALA A 40 -7.98 9.97 -5.40
C ALA A 40 -7.16 8.82 -6.01
N PHE A 41 -5.88 8.72 -5.62
CA PHE A 41 -5.00 7.65 -6.09
C PHE A 41 -5.50 6.26 -5.66
N ARG A 42 -5.91 6.10 -4.40
CA ARG A 42 -6.56 4.88 -3.90
C ARG A 42 -7.83 4.55 -4.70
N GLY A 43 -8.64 5.57 -5.02
CA GLY A 43 -9.83 5.42 -5.86
C GLY A 43 -9.47 4.84 -7.23
N GLY A 44 -8.48 5.41 -7.90
CA GLY A 44 -7.99 4.89 -9.19
C GLY A 44 -7.44 3.47 -9.09
N CYS A 45 -6.68 3.16 -8.03
CA CYS A 45 -6.14 1.83 -7.83
C CYS A 45 -7.19 0.76 -7.52
N SER A 46 -8.43 1.14 -7.19
CA SER A 46 -9.54 0.20 -7.02
C SER A 46 -9.89 -0.53 -8.31
N ALA A 47 -9.42 -0.05 -9.48
CA ALA A 47 -9.48 -0.76 -10.76
C ALA A 47 -8.59 -2.02 -10.79
N PHE A 48 -7.58 -2.12 -9.93
CA PHE A 48 -6.64 -3.24 -9.83
C PHE A 48 -6.63 -3.85 -8.41
N PRO A 49 -7.76 -4.36 -7.92
CA PRO A 49 -7.90 -4.82 -6.53
C PRO A 49 -6.96 -6.00 -6.20
N GLU A 50 -6.53 -6.77 -7.20
CA GLU A 50 -5.55 -7.83 -7.05
C GLU A 50 -4.16 -7.34 -6.65
N VAL A 51 -3.77 -6.10 -6.95
CA VAL A 51 -2.47 -5.54 -6.54
C VAL A 51 -2.41 -5.40 -5.02
N GLU A 52 -3.41 -4.76 -4.41
CA GLU A 52 -3.54 -4.66 -2.95
C GLU A 52 -3.64 -6.05 -2.31
N LYS A 53 -4.49 -6.91 -2.86
CA LYS A 53 -4.74 -8.24 -2.31
C LYS A 53 -3.48 -9.10 -2.35
N ALA A 54 -2.74 -9.10 -3.46
CA ALA A 54 -1.49 -9.83 -3.59
C ALA A 54 -0.42 -9.28 -2.64
N ALA A 55 -0.17 -7.97 -2.65
CA ALA A 55 0.83 -7.35 -1.78
C ALA A 55 0.56 -7.65 -0.29
N SER A 56 -0.69 -7.49 0.14
CA SER A 56 -1.10 -7.80 1.51
C SER A 56 -0.97 -9.29 1.84
N ALA A 57 -1.47 -10.16 0.96
CA ALA A 57 -1.50 -11.60 1.23
C ALA A 57 -0.09 -12.21 1.27
N VAL A 58 0.81 -11.78 0.38
CA VAL A 58 2.22 -12.22 0.38
C VAL A 58 2.91 -11.80 1.67
N TYR A 59 2.67 -10.58 2.17
CA TYR A 59 3.21 -10.14 3.45
C TYR A 59 2.74 -11.04 4.60
N TRP A 60 1.42 -11.24 4.73
CA TRP A 60 0.85 -12.06 5.80
C TRP A 60 1.22 -13.54 5.70
N LEU A 61 1.45 -14.05 4.49
CA LEU A 61 1.92 -15.42 4.28
C LEU A 61 3.17 -15.74 5.11
N PHE A 62 4.14 -14.82 5.12
CA PHE A 62 5.41 -15.00 5.84
C PHE A 62 5.40 -14.37 7.22
N LYS A 63 4.59 -13.34 7.46
CA LYS A 63 4.47 -12.70 8.78
C LYS A 63 3.81 -13.62 9.80
N ASP A 64 2.77 -14.37 9.42
CA ASP A 64 1.98 -15.18 10.34
C ASP A 64 2.50 -16.60 10.52
N SER A 65 3.55 -17.00 9.80
CA SER A 65 4.12 -18.34 9.94
C SER A 65 5.65 -18.31 9.78
N PRO A 66 6.37 -18.43 10.89
CA PRO A 66 7.82 -18.60 10.89
C PRO A 66 8.27 -19.80 10.03
N ALA A 67 7.55 -20.92 10.10
CA ALA A 67 7.85 -22.12 9.31
C ALA A 67 7.78 -21.83 7.79
N ARG A 68 6.77 -21.11 7.32
CA ARG A 68 6.70 -20.69 5.90
C ARG A 68 7.80 -19.71 5.52
N ARG A 69 8.21 -18.87 6.47
CA ARG A 69 9.31 -17.92 6.27
C ARG A 69 10.64 -18.64 6.12
N GLU A 70 10.87 -19.68 6.93
CA GLU A 70 12.04 -20.56 6.86
C GLU A 70 12.04 -21.41 5.59
N ASP A 71 10.92 -22.06 5.24
CA ASP A 71 10.76 -22.80 3.98
C ASP A 71 11.02 -21.90 2.76
N PHE A 72 10.66 -20.61 2.82
CA PHE A 72 10.95 -19.67 1.74
C PHE A 72 12.42 -19.25 1.69
N ALA A 73 13.06 -19.08 2.86
CA ALA A 73 14.49 -18.77 2.95
C ALA A 73 15.40 -19.92 2.51
N SER A 74 14.95 -21.17 2.66
CA SER A 74 15.72 -22.32 2.19
C SER A 74 15.77 -22.46 0.66
N LEU A 75 14.91 -21.74 -0.07
CA LEU A 75 14.95 -21.71 -1.55
C LEU A 75 16.14 -20.91 -2.09
N ASN A 76 16.55 -19.85 -1.39
CA ASN A 76 17.63 -18.97 -1.82
C ASN A 76 18.26 -18.28 -0.59
N PRO A 77 19.59 -18.40 -0.37
CA PRO A 77 20.30 -17.71 0.71
C PRO A 77 20.09 -16.18 0.73
N ASP A 78 19.88 -15.57 -0.44
CA ASP A 78 19.71 -14.12 -0.60
C ASP A 78 18.24 -13.67 -0.67
N VAL A 79 17.30 -14.53 -0.27
CA VAL A 79 15.87 -14.25 -0.39
C VAL A 79 15.50 -12.92 0.25
N LYS A 80 14.65 -12.15 -0.43
CA LYS A 80 14.06 -10.93 0.13
C LYS A 80 12.61 -11.20 0.50
N PHE A 81 12.18 -10.59 1.59
CA PHE A 81 10.80 -10.70 2.07
C PHE A 81 9.95 -9.52 1.58
N PRO A 82 8.62 -9.70 1.46
CA PRO A 82 7.70 -8.62 1.15
C PRO A 82 7.69 -7.55 2.24
N HIS A 83 7.34 -6.32 1.84
CA HIS A 83 7.02 -5.24 2.77
C HIS A 83 5.53 -5.20 3.08
N ARG A 84 5.17 -4.58 4.20
CA ARG A 84 3.77 -4.41 4.60
C ARG A 84 3.09 -3.39 3.70
N PHE A 85 1.98 -3.78 3.07
CA PHE A 85 1.13 -2.86 2.31
C PHE A 85 0.32 -1.96 3.24
N CYS A 86 0.36 -0.65 3.01
CA CYS A 86 -0.36 0.37 3.76
C CYS A 86 -1.64 0.79 3.03
N LYS A 87 -2.82 0.33 3.49
CA LYS A 87 -4.10 0.57 2.79
C LYS A 87 -4.57 2.02 2.80
N HIS A 88 -4.08 2.83 3.73
CA HIS A 88 -4.50 4.22 3.90
C HIS A 88 -3.53 5.19 3.20
N ILE A 89 -2.26 4.81 2.98
CA ILE A 89 -1.24 5.66 2.37
C ILE A 89 -0.73 5.01 1.10
N TRP A 90 -1.52 5.09 0.03
CA TRP A 90 -1.24 4.34 -1.20
C TRP A 90 0.02 4.79 -1.93
N VAL A 91 0.34 6.09 -1.92
CA VAL A 91 1.51 6.64 -2.63
C VAL A 91 2.81 6.13 -1.99
N GLU A 92 2.83 5.92 -0.67
CA GLU A 92 4.01 5.40 0.05
C GLU A 92 4.27 3.90 -0.19
N ASN A 93 3.35 3.19 -0.87
CA ASN A 93 3.53 1.77 -1.18
C ASN A 93 4.47 1.50 -2.37
N GLU A 94 5.18 2.50 -2.91
CA GLU A 94 6.14 2.31 -4.00
C GLU A 94 7.12 1.17 -3.69
N ASN A 95 7.80 1.27 -2.53
CA ASN A 95 8.76 0.28 -2.07
C ASN A 95 8.15 -1.11 -1.89
N VAL A 96 6.86 -1.18 -1.53
CA VAL A 96 6.12 -2.44 -1.38
C VAL A 96 5.96 -3.11 -2.73
N LEU A 97 5.54 -2.37 -3.76
CA LEU A 97 5.33 -2.90 -5.10
C LEU A 97 6.65 -3.21 -5.82
N VAL A 98 7.67 -2.37 -5.67
CA VAL A 98 9.02 -2.64 -6.18
C VAL A 98 9.57 -3.92 -5.55
N ARG A 99 9.44 -4.07 -4.22
CA ARG A 99 9.86 -5.29 -3.53
C ARG A 99 9.07 -6.50 -4.03
N LEU A 100 7.75 -6.39 -4.15
CA LEU A 100 6.88 -7.47 -4.59
C LEU A 100 7.25 -7.97 -6.00
N LEU A 101 7.48 -7.04 -6.94
CA LEU A 101 7.93 -7.38 -8.29
C LEU A 101 9.28 -8.10 -8.28
N LYS A 102 10.22 -7.64 -7.45
CA LYS A 102 11.55 -8.25 -7.31
C LYS A 102 11.49 -9.70 -6.82
N ILE A 103 10.63 -9.99 -5.85
CA ILE A 103 10.51 -11.32 -5.22
C ILE A 103 9.47 -12.21 -5.91
N LEU A 104 8.82 -11.71 -6.96
CA LEU A 104 7.76 -12.42 -7.67
C LEU A 104 8.21 -13.77 -8.24
N PRO A 105 9.43 -13.92 -8.83
CA PRO A 105 9.92 -15.21 -9.29
C PRO A 105 10.07 -16.22 -8.14
N ASP A 106 10.59 -15.77 -7.00
CA ASP A 106 10.78 -16.61 -5.81
C ASP A 106 9.43 -17.08 -5.26
N ILE A 107 8.44 -16.18 -5.18
CA ILE A 107 7.07 -16.54 -4.76
C ILE A 107 6.45 -17.57 -5.71
N LYS A 108 6.61 -17.38 -7.02
CA LYS A 108 6.14 -18.36 -8.02
C LYS A 108 6.80 -19.73 -7.83
N SER A 109 8.10 -19.76 -7.55
CA SER A 109 8.82 -21.00 -7.22
C SER A 109 8.28 -21.65 -5.94
N TYR A 110 8.16 -20.88 -4.86
CA TYR A 110 7.67 -21.33 -3.57
C TYR A 110 6.25 -21.90 -3.62
N THR A 111 5.33 -21.19 -4.28
CA THR A 111 3.95 -21.65 -4.47
C THR A 111 3.86 -22.95 -5.27
N LYS A 112 4.76 -23.14 -6.25
CA LYS A 112 4.87 -24.39 -7.01
C LYS A 112 5.37 -25.55 -6.14
N GLU A 113 6.38 -25.32 -5.30
CA GLU A 113 6.94 -26.36 -4.42
C GLU A 113 5.97 -26.78 -3.32
N ILE A 114 5.28 -25.83 -2.68
CA ILE A 114 4.25 -26.18 -1.68
C ILE A 114 3.07 -26.91 -2.31
N GLY A 115 2.70 -26.57 -3.56
CA GLY A 115 1.63 -27.26 -4.29
C GLY A 115 1.88 -28.76 -4.48
N LYS A 116 3.13 -29.24 -4.31
CA LYS A 116 3.49 -30.66 -4.34
C LYS A 116 3.33 -31.36 -2.99
N LYS A 117 3.28 -30.62 -1.87
CA LYS A 117 3.15 -31.19 -0.51
C LYS A 117 1.67 -31.56 -0.25
N PRO A 118 1.38 -32.68 0.46
CA PRO A 118 0.02 -33.09 0.78
C PRO A 118 -0.73 -32.00 1.55
N SER A 119 -2.04 -31.91 1.29
CA SER A 119 -2.87 -30.77 1.69
C SER A 119 -2.98 -30.63 3.21
N SER A 120 -2.28 -29.64 3.79
CA SER A 120 -2.53 -29.17 5.14
C SER A 120 -3.51 -28.00 5.12
N GLY A 121 -4.31 -27.82 6.18
CA GLY A 121 -5.44 -26.86 6.22
C GLY A 121 -5.10 -25.40 5.87
N ASN A 122 -3.82 -25.02 5.84
CA ASN A 122 -3.33 -23.68 5.49
C ASN A 122 -3.02 -23.46 4.00
N GLN A 123 -3.20 -24.46 3.13
CA GLN A 123 -2.90 -24.31 1.69
C GLN A 123 -3.83 -23.33 0.97
N GLN A 124 -5.04 -23.07 1.47
CA GLN A 124 -6.01 -22.17 0.81
C GLN A 124 -5.49 -20.73 0.62
N ILE A 125 -4.71 -20.22 1.59
CA ILE A 125 -4.10 -18.87 1.50
C ILE A 125 -3.07 -18.84 0.36
N ILE A 126 -2.27 -19.90 0.25
CA ILE A 126 -1.24 -20.06 -0.78
C ILE A 126 -1.88 -20.15 -2.17
N TRP A 127 -2.97 -20.91 -2.33
CA TRP A 127 -3.72 -20.98 -3.58
C TRP A 127 -4.36 -19.65 -3.99
N LYS A 128 -4.87 -18.87 -3.03
CA LYS A 128 -5.37 -17.50 -3.27
C LYS A 128 -4.25 -16.58 -3.77
N ILE A 129 -3.08 -16.62 -3.12
CA ILE A 129 -1.90 -15.85 -3.53
C ILE A 129 -1.44 -16.26 -4.93
N ALA A 130 -1.33 -17.56 -5.19
CA ALA A 130 -0.98 -18.09 -6.50
C ALA A 130 -1.97 -17.60 -7.56
N ARG A 131 -3.28 -17.58 -7.27
CA ARG A 131 -4.29 -17.05 -8.20
C ARG A 131 -4.09 -15.57 -8.52
N HIS A 132 -3.74 -14.74 -7.53
CA HIS A 132 -3.49 -13.32 -7.76
C HIS A 132 -2.21 -13.05 -8.57
N ILE A 133 -1.17 -13.85 -8.35
CA ILE A 133 0.16 -13.66 -8.97
C ILE A 133 0.27 -14.35 -10.34
N LYS A 134 -0.57 -15.34 -10.64
CA LYS A 134 -0.55 -16.09 -11.90
C LYS A 134 -1.17 -15.34 -13.07
N TYR A 135 -1.82 -14.19 -12.85
CA TYR A 135 -2.29 -13.35 -13.94
C TYR A 135 -1.13 -12.83 -14.76
N GLU A 136 -1.18 -13.09 -16.07
CA GLU A 136 -0.18 -12.66 -17.05
C GLU A 136 0.09 -11.15 -16.99
N LEU A 137 -0.94 -10.37 -16.67
CA LEU A 137 -0.87 -8.92 -16.55
C LEU A 137 -0.55 -8.41 -15.15
N PHE A 138 -0.32 -9.27 -14.15
CA PHE A 138 -0.08 -8.81 -12.76
C PHE A 138 1.11 -7.84 -12.67
N SER A 139 2.24 -8.22 -13.27
CA SER A 139 3.42 -7.35 -13.31
C SER A 139 3.14 -6.05 -14.06
N ALA A 140 2.36 -6.09 -15.16
CA ALA A 140 1.99 -4.89 -15.91
C ALA A 140 1.14 -3.94 -15.06
N ARG A 141 0.17 -4.47 -14.31
CA ARG A 141 -0.68 -3.67 -13.41
C ARG A 141 0.11 -3.07 -12.25
N CYS A 142 1.03 -3.82 -11.64
CA CYS A 142 1.95 -3.28 -10.63
C CYS A 142 2.80 -2.14 -11.20
N ASN A 143 3.33 -2.30 -12.42
CA ASN A 143 4.14 -1.25 -13.07
C ASN A 143 3.31 -0.01 -13.45
N PHE A 144 2.06 -0.19 -13.88
CA PHE A 144 1.15 0.93 -14.10
C PHE A 144 0.87 1.70 -12.80
N VAL A 145 0.59 1.00 -11.70
CA VAL A 145 0.41 1.65 -10.39
C VAL A 145 1.69 2.41 -10.00
N LEU A 146 2.86 1.79 -10.18
CA LEU A 146 4.16 2.42 -9.90
C LEU A 146 4.44 3.65 -10.75
N SER A 147 4.06 3.68 -12.04
CA SER A 147 4.27 4.86 -12.87
C SER A 147 3.45 6.04 -12.35
N VAL A 148 2.19 5.81 -11.99
CA VAL A 148 1.33 6.86 -11.42
C VAL A 148 1.84 7.33 -10.06
N VAL A 149 2.36 6.43 -9.21
CA VAL A 149 3.02 6.81 -7.94
C VAL A 149 4.16 7.79 -8.21
N LYS A 150 5.03 7.49 -9.18
CA LYS A 150 6.17 8.37 -9.51
C LYS A 150 5.74 9.75 -10.00
N ASP A 151 4.68 9.82 -10.81
CA ASP A 151 4.13 11.09 -11.27
C ASP A 151 3.58 11.92 -10.09
N ILE A 152 2.85 11.26 -9.18
CA ILE A 152 2.34 11.89 -7.97
C ILE A 152 3.48 12.34 -7.05
N GLU A 153 4.49 11.51 -6.81
CA GLU A 153 5.63 11.87 -5.98
C GLU A 153 6.40 13.05 -6.56
N LEU A 154 6.58 13.11 -7.88
CA LEU A 154 7.21 14.24 -8.54
C LEU A 154 6.40 15.53 -8.34
N PHE A 155 5.08 15.45 -8.46
CA PHE A 155 4.18 16.55 -8.18
C PHE A 155 4.26 16.99 -6.70
N LEU A 156 4.21 16.05 -5.77
CA LEU A 156 4.31 16.31 -4.33
C LEU A 156 5.66 16.92 -3.97
N LYS A 157 6.77 16.43 -4.54
CA LYS A 157 8.09 17.04 -4.35
C LYS A 157 8.06 18.50 -4.79
N LYS A 158 7.63 18.80 -6.03
CA LYS A 158 7.57 20.19 -6.54
C LYS A 158 6.69 21.13 -5.71
N THR A 159 5.59 20.62 -5.15
CA THR A 159 4.59 21.44 -4.44
C THR A 159 4.83 21.53 -2.94
N LEU A 160 5.56 20.58 -2.35
CA LEU A 160 5.86 20.53 -0.91
C LEU A 160 7.31 20.90 -0.57
N SER A 161 8.25 20.86 -1.52
CA SER A 161 9.65 21.26 -1.29
C SER A 161 9.91 22.77 -1.36
N ASN A 162 8.89 23.57 -1.70
CA ASN A 162 8.95 25.04 -1.76
C ASN A 162 8.33 25.70 -0.50
N ARG A 163 8.35 25.00 0.65
CA ARG A 163 8.02 25.59 1.96
C ARG A 163 9.26 25.65 2.82
#